data_AF-A0AAU3ZZB3-F1
#
_entry.id   AF-A0AAU3ZZB3-F1
#
_cell.length_a   1.000
_cell.length_b   1.000
_cell.length_c   1.000
_cell.angle_alpha   90.00
_cell.angle_beta   90.00
_cell.angle_gamma   90.00
#
_symmetry.space_group_name_H-M   'P 1'
#
loop_
_entity.id
_entity.type
_entity.pdbx_description
1 polymer ?
#
loop_
_entity_poly.entity_id
_entity_poly.type
_entity_poly.pdbx_seq_one_letter_code
_entity_poly.pdbx_strand_id
1 'polypeptide(L)'
;MHSAHRAAPPVLLACLLLAGCSTDSPGGPASSGSGSPAAGPSGKAAGGSSGRSIPIGAGPQKHYTVQQQPAAGSCTYRYEKGEPLEDPKCTPGAISPAVTQANLKSTICRKGGYTSGIRPSTYVTGKEKKLNAASYGFTGRMGDAEYDHLISLQLGGDPNDPRNLWVEPADPDHKNGTGVNNKKDPVETKLHTAVCADKVTLAAAQRAIVTDWTTALSTLNLS
;
A
#
# COMPACT_ATOMS: atom_id res chain seq x y z
N MET A 1 -23.99 13.35 51.34
CA MET A 1 -23.21 14.24 52.22
C MET A 1 -21.74 13.85 52.09
N HIS A 2 -20.94 14.81 51.62
CA HIS A 2 -19.48 14.90 51.56
C HIS A 2 -18.60 13.63 51.59
N SER A 3 -17.86 13.41 50.50
CA SER A 3 -16.49 12.90 50.57
C SER A 3 -15.63 13.64 49.56
N ALA A 4 -14.86 14.58 50.08
CA ALA A 4 -13.74 15.23 49.42
C ALA A 4 -12.45 14.52 49.85
N HIS A 5 -11.36 14.83 49.13
CA HIS A 5 -9.91 14.54 49.34
C HIS A 5 -9.38 13.82 48.09
N ARG A 6 -8.32 14.27 47.40
CA ARG A 6 -7.11 14.98 47.85
C ARG A 6 -6.45 15.73 46.69
N ALA A 7 -5.66 16.74 47.04
CA ALA A 7 -4.95 17.68 46.19
C ALA A 7 -3.83 17.04 45.34
N ALA A 8 -3.58 17.64 44.17
CA ALA A 8 -2.43 17.38 43.29
C ALA A 8 -1.35 18.48 43.47
N PRO A 9 -0.05 18.14 43.47
CA PRO A 9 1.03 19.12 43.35
C PRO A 9 1.44 19.38 41.89
N PRO A 10 1.92 20.59 41.55
CA PRO A 10 2.39 20.93 40.20
C PRO A 10 3.88 20.60 40.06
N VAL A 11 4.33 20.13 38.90
CA VAL A 11 5.76 20.11 38.57
C VAL A 11 5.99 20.73 37.19
N LEU A 12 6.71 21.85 37.30
CA LEU A 12 7.34 22.74 36.35
C LEU A 12 7.92 22.13 35.07
N LEU A 13 7.63 22.86 33.99
CA LEU A 13 8.23 22.84 32.66
C LEU A 13 9.64 23.49 32.71
N ALA A 14 10.64 22.85 32.10
CA ALA A 14 11.93 23.48 31.81
C ALA A 14 12.38 23.11 30.39
N CYS A 15 12.27 24.08 29.48
CA CYS A 15 12.93 24.08 28.18
C CYS A 15 14.37 24.57 28.35
N LEU A 16 15.35 23.88 27.76
CA LEU A 16 16.70 24.40 27.55
C LEU A 16 17.14 24.09 26.12
N LEU A 17 17.09 25.13 25.29
CA LEU A 17 17.76 25.23 24.00
C LEU A 17 19.18 25.76 24.26
N LEU A 18 20.19 25.13 23.66
CA LEU A 18 21.52 25.71 23.53
C LEU A 18 21.92 25.69 22.06
N ALA A 19 22.22 26.88 21.54
CA ALA A 19 22.74 27.16 20.21
C ALA A 19 24.08 27.91 20.32
N GLY A 20 24.95 27.70 19.32
CA GLY A 20 26.11 28.54 18.96
C GLY A 20 27.47 27.97 19.41
N CYS A 21 28.62 28.23 18.77
CA CYS A 21 29.00 28.84 17.48
C CYS A 21 30.52 28.54 17.26
N SER A 22 31.02 28.84 16.05
CA SER A 22 32.23 28.35 15.35
C SER A 22 33.62 28.96 15.70
N THR A 23 34.63 28.53 14.90
CA THR A 23 36.00 29.07 14.57
C THR A 23 37.17 28.44 15.36
N ASP A 24 38.37 28.15 14.82
CA ASP A 24 39.09 28.54 13.60
C ASP A 24 40.26 27.56 13.25
N SER A 25 40.84 27.69 12.05
CA SER A 25 41.95 26.87 11.48
C SER A 25 43.37 27.30 11.94
N PRO A 26 44.46 26.53 11.68
CA PRO A 26 45.30 26.65 10.45
C PRO A 26 45.90 25.28 9.99
N GLY A 27 46.51 25.01 8.83
CA GLY A 27 47.03 25.74 7.68
C GLY A 27 48.26 25.00 7.09
N GLY A 28 48.18 24.53 5.83
CA GLY A 28 49.32 24.27 4.92
C GLY A 28 49.75 22.81 4.62
N PRO A 29 50.47 22.52 3.50
CA PRO A 29 50.52 23.20 2.20
C PRO A 29 50.21 22.26 0.99
N ALA A 30 50.14 22.88 -0.18
CA ALA A 30 49.75 22.33 -1.47
C ALA A 30 50.78 21.40 -2.14
N SER A 31 50.28 20.52 -3.01
CA SER A 31 51.06 19.97 -4.13
C SER A 31 50.17 19.89 -5.38
N SER A 32 50.67 20.51 -6.44
CA SER A 32 50.08 20.60 -7.77
C SER A 32 50.16 19.25 -8.50
N GLY A 33 49.06 18.83 -9.10
CA GLY A 33 49.01 17.70 -10.02
C GLY A 33 47.97 17.98 -11.10
N SER A 34 48.41 18.56 -12.21
CA SER A 34 47.61 18.71 -13.43
C SER A 34 47.45 17.34 -14.10
N GLY A 35 46.21 16.87 -14.22
CA GLY A 35 45.86 15.68 -14.99
C GLY A 35 44.39 15.73 -15.37
N SER A 36 44.11 16.04 -16.64
CA SER A 36 42.77 15.91 -17.23
C SER A 36 42.26 14.47 -17.13
N PRO A 37 40.94 14.26 -17.05
CA PRO A 37 40.35 13.11 -17.71
C PRO A 37 39.38 13.53 -18.81
N ALA A 38 39.50 12.78 -19.90
CA ALA A 38 38.66 12.82 -21.07
C ALA A 38 37.19 12.49 -20.75
N ALA A 39 36.31 13.04 -21.57
CA ALA A 39 34.88 12.79 -21.57
C ALA A 39 34.58 11.28 -21.71
N GLY A 40 33.97 10.71 -20.68
CA GLY A 40 33.30 9.41 -20.75
C GLY A 40 31.90 9.56 -21.36
N PRO A 41 31.41 8.55 -22.10
CA PRO A 41 30.12 8.64 -22.78
C PRO A 41 28.99 8.71 -21.76
N SER A 42 28.03 9.60 -22.05
CA SER A 42 26.80 9.79 -21.31
C SER A 42 26.03 8.48 -21.19
N GLY A 43 26.14 7.82 -20.05
CA GLY A 43 25.14 6.86 -19.62
C GLY A 43 23.82 7.61 -19.48
N LYS A 44 22.86 7.32 -20.37
CA LYS A 44 21.46 7.70 -20.17
C LYS A 44 21.03 7.14 -18.82
N ALA A 45 20.98 8.00 -17.81
CA ALA A 45 20.21 7.72 -16.61
C ALA A 45 18.78 7.51 -17.09
N ALA A 46 18.33 6.24 -17.08
CA ALA A 46 16.92 5.93 -17.15
C ALA A 46 16.24 6.81 -16.11
N GLY A 47 15.29 7.63 -16.56
CA GLY A 47 14.54 8.53 -15.71
C GLY A 47 13.99 7.74 -14.53
N GLY A 48 14.59 7.95 -13.36
CA GLY A 48 14.03 7.51 -12.11
C GLY A 48 12.72 8.25 -11.98
N SER A 49 11.62 7.57 -12.31
CA SER A 49 10.33 7.93 -11.75
C SER A 49 10.57 7.96 -10.25
N SER A 50 10.56 9.14 -9.65
CA SER A 50 10.49 9.33 -8.21
C SER A 50 9.20 8.67 -7.78
N GLY A 51 9.26 7.34 -7.60
CA GLY A 51 8.10 6.48 -7.45
C GLY A 51 7.32 6.98 -6.26
N ARG A 52 6.05 7.32 -6.49
CA ARG A 52 5.14 7.72 -5.43
C ARG A 52 5.23 6.68 -4.32
N SER A 53 5.59 7.12 -3.12
CA SER A 53 5.63 6.25 -1.95
C SER A 53 4.22 5.70 -1.71
N ILE A 54 4.11 4.38 -1.55
CA ILE A 54 2.84 3.74 -1.22
C ILE A 54 2.43 4.19 0.19
N PRO A 55 1.22 4.72 0.40
CA PRO A 55 0.73 5.08 1.72
C PRO A 55 0.80 3.92 2.72
N ILE A 56 1.06 4.24 3.98
CA ILE A 56 0.99 3.28 5.09
C ILE A 56 -0.37 3.49 5.79
N GLY A 57 -1.11 2.40 5.99
CA GLY A 57 -2.38 2.38 6.71
C GLY A 57 -2.23 2.10 8.20
N ALA A 58 -3.34 1.85 8.88
CA ALA A 58 -3.36 1.56 10.32
C ALA A 58 -2.93 0.12 10.65
N GLY A 59 -2.98 -0.78 9.66
CA GLY A 59 -2.78 -2.21 9.82
C GLY A 59 -3.95 -2.92 10.50
N PRO A 60 -3.80 -4.22 10.79
CA PRO A 60 -4.83 -5.01 11.44
C PRO A 60 -5.27 -4.45 12.79
N GLN A 61 -6.59 -4.35 12.97
CA GLN A 61 -7.20 -3.84 14.20
C GLN A 61 -7.93 -4.95 14.95
N LYS A 62 -8.00 -4.85 16.29
CA LYS A 62 -8.88 -5.71 17.11
C LYS A 62 -10.36 -5.43 16.84
N HIS A 63 -10.68 -4.18 16.55
CA HIS A 63 -12.03 -3.71 16.26
C HIS A 63 -12.00 -2.81 15.04
N TYR A 64 -12.74 -3.20 14.01
CA TYR A 64 -12.89 -2.39 12.81
C TYR A 64 -14.16 -1.54 12.90
N THR A 65 -14.03 -0.30 12.45
CA THR A 65 -15.16 0.58 12.16
C THR A 65 -15.31 0.73 10.65
N VAL A 66 -16.53 1.01 10.21
CA VAL A 66 -16.81 1.32 8.79
C VAL A 66 -16.05 2.59 8.43
N GLN A 67 -15.17 2.49 7.44
CA GLN A 67 -14.42 3.63 6.92
C GLN A 67 -15.25 4.45 5.95
N GLN A 68 -14.98 5.76 5.94
CA GLN A 68 -15.53 6.65 4.93
C GLN A 68 -14.99 6.27 3.54
N GLN A 69 -15.91 6.20 2.58
CA GLN A 69 -15.58 5.98 1.17
C GLN A 69 -15.58 7.32 0.42
N PRO A 70 -14.96 7.40 -0.77
CA PRO A 70 -15.04 8.59 -1.62
C PRO A 70 -16.51 8.96 -1.92
N ALA A 71 -16.75 10.22 -2.30
CA ALA A 71 -18.10 10.70 -2.59
C ALA A 71 -18.72 9.94 -3.76
N ALA A 72 -20.05 9.85 -3.81
CA ALA A 72 -20.75 9.19 -4.90
C ALA A 72 -20.39 9.83 -6.25
N GLY A 73 -20.06 9.01 -7.25
CA GLY A 73 -19.65 9.44 -8.59
C GLY A 73 -18.27 10.14 -8.66
N SER A 74 -17.45 10.09 -7.61
CA SER A 74 -16.14 10.74 -7.60
C SER A 74 -14.99 9.87 -8.14
N CYS A 75 -15.21 8.56 -8.36
CA CYS A 75 -14.19 7.62 -8.80
C CYS A 75 -14.49 7.11 -10.20
N THR A 76 -13.45 6.87 -11.00
CA THR A 76 -13.57 6.38 -12.38
C THR A 76 -12.71 5.14 -12.60
N TYR A 77 -13.32 4.05 -13.06
CA TYR A 77 -12.58 2.86 -13.47
C TYR A 77 -11.59 3.17 -14.59
N ARG A 78 -10.45 2.51 -14.54
CA ARG A 78 -9.53 2.35 -15.68
C ARG A 78 -9.71 0.95 -16.26
N TYR A 79 -9.20 0.76 -17.47
CA TYR A 79 -9.27 -0.53 -18.14
C TYR A 79 -8.02 -0.78 -18.97
N GLU A 80 -7.35 -1.90 -18.70
CA GLU A 80 -6.17 -2.32 -19.44
C GLU A 80 -6.45 -3.70 -20.04
N LYS A 81 -6.41 -3.78 -21.38
CA LYS A 81 -6.73 -5.00 -22.14
C LYS A 81 -8.10 -5.63 -21.79
N GLY A 82 -9.05 -4.79 -21.40
CA GLY A 82 -10.40 -5.20 -21.02
C GLY A 82 -10.57 -5.55 -19.54
N GLU A 83 -9.48 -5.68 -18.78
CA GLU A 83 -9.53 -5.94 -17.35
C GLU A 83 -9.74 -4.62 -16.57
N PRO A 84 -10.60 -4.61 -15.54
CA PRO A 84 -10.86 -3.42 -14.75
C PRO A 84 -9.68 -3.09 -13.83
N LEU A 85 -9.37 -1.80 -13.73
CA LEU A 85 -8.44 -1.24 -12.76
C LEU A 85 -9.14 -0.12 -11.97
N GLU A 86 -8.66 0.11 -10.76
CA GLU A 86 -9.14 1.14 -9.85
C GLU A 86 -8.81 2.57 -10.36
N ASP A 87 -9.48 3.56 -9.75
CA ASP A 87 -9.07 4.96 -9.89
C ASP A 87 -7.88 5.24 -8.96
N PRO A 88 -6.68 5.58 -9.45
CA PRO A 88 -5.51 5.82 -8.61
C PRO A 88 -5.63 7.04 -7.70
N LYS A 89 -6.63 7.91 -7.91
CA LYS A 89 -6.95 9.03 -7.00
C LYS A 89 -7.83 8.58 -5.84
N CYS A 90 -8.75 7.65 -6.07
CA CYS A 90 -9.61 7.11 -5.00
C CYS A 90 -8.93 5.98 -4.23
N THR A 91 -8.21 5.12 -4.93
CA THR A 91 -7.59 3.91 -4.40
C THR A 91 -6.11 3.90 -4.78
N PRO A 92 -5.26 4.77 -4.19
CA PRO A 92 -3.82 4.83 -4.49
C PRO A 92 -3.02 3.64 -3.91
N GLY A 93 -3.67 2.73 -3.19
CA GLY A 93 -3.06 1.65 -2.43
C GLY A 93 -2.70 2.06 -1.00
N ALA A 94 -2.68 1.09 -0.09
CA ALA A 94 -2.08 1.25 1.23
C ALA A 94 -1.51 -0.07 1.74
N ILE A 95 -0.32 -0.01 2.34
CA ILE A 95 0.33 -1.17 2.97
C ILE A 95 0.10 -1.18 4.48
N SER A 96 0.05 -2.38 5.04
CA SER A 96 -0.03 -2.61 6.47
C SER A 96 1.36 -2.47 7.12
N PRO A 97 1.52 -1.66 8.18
CA PRO A 97 2.77 -1.59 8.94
C PRO A 97 3.11 -2.90 9.66
N ALA A 98 2.15 -3.83 9.79
CA ALA A 98 2.37 -5.12 10.43
C ALA A 98 3.16 -6.11 9.57
N VAL A 99 3.28 -5.87 8.26
CA VAL A 99 4.00 -6.74 7.31
C VAL A 99 5.23 -6.01 6.80
N THR A 100 6.39 -6.59 7.05
CA THR A 100 7.68 -6.05 6.59
C THR A 100 8.50 -7.15 5.94
N GLN A 101 9.49 -6.78 5.13
CA GLN A 101 10.43 -7.73 4.55
C GLN A 101 11.11 -8.61 5.63
N ALA A 102 11.38 -8.05 6.81
CA ALA A 102 12.06 -8.74 7.90
C ALA A 102 11.17 -9.77 8.62
N ASN A 103 9.84 -9.68 8.52
CA ASN A 103 8.91 -10.51 9.30
C ASN A 103 8.05 -11.45 8.45
N LEU A 104 8.35 -11.63 7.16
CA LEU A 104 7.55 -12.42 6.22
C LEU A 104 7.17 -13.81 6.77
N LYS A 105 8.11 -14.51 7.41
CA LYS A 105 7.91 -15.87 7.95
C LYS A 105 6.93 -15.93 9.13
N SER A 106 6.70 -14.83 9.83
CA SER A 106 5.68 -14.73 10.89
C SER A 106 4.40 -14.05 10.43
N THR A 107 4.37 -13.49 9.21
CA THR A 107 3.22 -12.82 8.60
C THR A 107 2.79 -13.56 7.32
N ILE A 108 2.90 -12.94 6.14
CA ILE A 108 2.29 -13.42 4.89
C ILE A 108 2.86 -14.77 4.41
N CYS A 109 4.07 -15.15 4.82
CA CYS A 109 4.69 -16.45 4.50
C CYS A 109 4.61 -17.46 5.64
N ARG A 110 3.82 -17.18 6.68
CA ARG A 110 3.62 -18.08 7.82
C ARG A 110 2.86 -19.34 7.41
N LYS A 111 3.36 -20.50 7.83
CA LYS A 111 2.62 -21.77 7.71
C LYS A 111 1.27 -21.67 8.45
N GLY A 112 0.20 -22.16 7.84
CA GLY A 112 -1.16 -22.07 8.39
C GLY A 112 -1.91 -20.78 8.02
N GLY A 113 -1.32 -19.92 7.17
CA GLY A 113 -1.97 -18.72 6.64
C GLY A 113 -1.89 -17.52 7.59
N TYR A 114 -2.27 -16.35 7.05
CA TYR A 114 -2.18 -15.05 7.73
C TYR A 114 -3.43 -14.19 7.52
N THR A 115 -3.90 -14.10 6.27
CA THR A 115 -4.90 -13.12 5.84
C THR A 115 -6.26 -13.32 6.50
N SER A 116 -6.68 -14.56 6.76
CA SER A 116 -7.97 -14.85 7.41
C SER A 116 -8.09 -14.22 8.80
N GLY A 117 -6.99 -14.10 9.55
CA GLY A 117 -6.98 -13.56 10.90
C GLY A 117 -6.97 -12.04 10.99
N ILE A 118 -6.85 -11.33 9.87
CA ILE A 118 -6.75 -9.86 9.85
C ILE A 118 -7.91 -9.18 9.12
N ARG A 119 -8.78 -9.93 8.46
CA ARG A 119 -9.89 -9.37 7.67
C ARG A 119 -10.95 -8.73 8.58
N PRO A 120 -11.51 -7.57 8.22
CA PRO A 120 -12.71 -7.05 8.86
C PRO A 120 -13.90 -8.00 8.68
N SER A 121 -14.92 -7.86 9.53
CA SER A 121 -16.14 -8.65 9.39
C SER A 121 -16.93 -8.25 8.15
N THR A 122 -17.77 -9.16 7.65
CA THR A 122 -18.68 -8.91 6.52
C THR A 122 -19.67 -7.78 6.78
N TYR A 123 -19.97 -7.48 8.05
CA TYR A 123 -20.76 -6.30 8.42
C TYR A 123 -20.05 -4.99 8.06
N VAL A 124 -18.73 -4.91 8.29
CA VAL A 124 -17.92 -3.74 7.94
C VAL A 124 -17.76 -3.67 6.42
N THR A 125 -17.19 -4.72 5.81
CA THR A 125 -16.88 -4.72 4.38
C THR A 125 -18.12 -4.62 3.51
N GLY A 126 -19.25 -5.21 3.91
CA GLY A 126 -20.51 -5.11 3.16
C GLY A 126 -21.07 -3.68 3.10
N LYS A 127 -20.95 -2.91 4.20
CA LYS A 127 -21.35 -1.49 4.23
C LYS A 127 -20.42 -0.64 3.38
N GLU A 128 -19.12 -0.85 3.53
CA GLU A 128 -18.13 -0.11 2.75
C GLU A 128 -18.23 -0.41 1.26
N LYS A 129 -18.39 -1.68 0.86
CA LYS A 129 -18.62 -2.09 -0.53
C LYS A 129 -19.80 -1.34 -1.17
N LYS A 130 -20.92 -1.21 -0.46
CA LYS A 130 -22.10 -0.48 -0.95
C LYS A 130 -21.81 1.00 -1.15
N LEU A 131 -21.07 1.62 -0.22
CA LEU A 131 -20.69 3.03 -0.32
C LEU A 131 -19.67 3.25 -1.45
N ASN A 132 -18.66 2.38 -1.57
CA ASN A 132 -17.64 2.44 -2.61
C ASN A 132 -18.25 2.20 -4.01
N ALA A 133 -19.22 1.29 -4.14
CA ALA A 133 -20.00 1.11 -5.37
C ALA A 133 -20.69 2.41 -5.81
N ALA A 134 -21.23 3.20 -4.87
CA ALA A 134 -21.76 4.52 -5.19
C ALA A 134 -20.66 5.49 -5.62
N SER A 135 -19.44 5.41 -5.05
CA SER A 135 -18.29 6.22 -5.45
C SER A 135 -17.90 6.02 -6.91
N TYR A 136 -17.96 4.78 -7.41
CA TYR A 136 -17.69 4.42 -8.79
C TYR A 136 -18.90 4.50 -9.73
N GLY A 137 -20.10 4.81 -9.20
CA GLY A 137 -21.34 4.74 -9.98
C GLY A 137 -21.63 3.33 -10.50
N PHE A 138 -21.20 2.28 -9.79
CA PHE A 138 -21.31 0.89 -10.21
C PHE A 138 -22.78 0.45 -10.31
N THR A 139 -23.20 0.05 -11.50
CA THR A 139 -24.58 -0.39 -11.80
C THR A 139 -24.71 -1.90 -11.99
N GLY A 140 -23.61 -2.66 -11.86
CA GLY A 140 -23.61 -4.10 -11.99
C GLY A 140 -24.24 -4.81 -10.79
N ARG A 141 -24.29 -6.15 -10.85
CA ARG A 141 -24.79 -6.96 -9.74
C ARG A 141 -23.75 -6.97 -8.62
N MET A 142 -24.15 -6.54 -7.43
CA MET A 142 -23.25 -6.51 -6.26
C MET A 142 -22.69 -7.88 -5.85
N GLY A 143 -23.34 -8.98 -6.25
CA GLY A 143 -22.85 -10.34 -6.02
C GLY A 143 -21.81 -10.82 -7.03
N ASP A 144 -21.64 -10.09 -8.13
CA ASP A 144 -20.67 -10.40 -9.19
C ASP A 144 -19.40 -9.54 -9.05
N ALA A 145 -19.47 -8.40 -8.37
CA ALA A 145 -18.31 -7.58 -8.02
C ALA A 145 -17.65 -8.05 -6.72
N GLU A 146 -16.40 -7.66 -6.48
CA GLU A 146 -15.71 -7.81 -5.19
C GLU A 146 -15.54 -6.47 -4.48
N TYR A 147 -15.26 -6.53 -3.18
CA TYR A 147 -14.69 -5.40 -2.46
C TYR A 147 -13.25 -5.77 -2.19
N ASP A 148 -12.41 -5.36 -3.13
CA ASP A 148 -11.10 -5.95 -3.33
C ASP A 148 -9.98 -5.02 -2.85
N HIS A 149 -8.88 -5.64 -2.44
CA HIS A 149 -7.68 -4.95 -1.98
C HIS A 149 -6.74 -4.67 -3.15
N LEU A 150 -6.52 -3.41 -3.54
CA LEU A 150 -5.57 -3.06 -4.61
C LEU A 150 -4.20 -3.73 -4.41
N ILE A 151 -3.64 -3.57 -3.21
CA ILE A 151 -2.53 -4.40 -2.74
C ILE A 151 -3.12 -5.53 -1.90
N SER A 152 -3.05 -6.75 -2.41
CA SER A 152 -3.50 -7.95 -1.70
C SER A 152 -3.04 -8.02 -0.25
N LEU A 153 -3.86 -8.59 0.63
CA LEU A 153 -3.41 -8.99 1.96
C LEU A 153 -2.29 -10.03 1.93
N GLN A 154 -2.19 -10.81 0.84
CA GLN A 154 -1.08 -11.73 0.59
C GLN A 154 0.24 -10.96 0.34
N LEU A 155 0.17 -9.68 -0.01
CA LEU A 155 1.32 -8.81 -0.24
C LEU A 155 1.43 -7.71 0.83
N GLY A 156 0.81 -7.94 1.99
CA GLY A 156 0.88 -7.00 3.11
C GLY A 156 0.11 -5.70 2.89
N GLY A 157 -0.91 -5.71 2.06
CA GLY A 157 -1.87 -4.60 1.98
C GLY A 157 -2.58 -4.34 3.31
N ASP A 158 -3.06 -3.11 3.49
CA ASP A 158 -3.87 -2.77 4.65
C ASP A 158 -5.25 -3.44 4.57
N PRO A 159 -5.74 -4.07 5.66
CA PRO A 159 -7.00 -4.80 5.66
C PRO A 159 -8.25 -3.93 5.56
N ASN A 160 -8.22 -2.66 5.98
CA ASN A 160 -9.42 -1.82 6.03
C ASN A 160 -9.19 -0.36 5.64
N ASP A 161 -8.04 0.01 5.10
CA ASP A 161 -7.81 1.37 4.62
C ASP A 161 -8.58 1.62 3.32
N PRO A 162 -9.44 2.65 3.22
CA PRO A 162 -10.22 2.92 2.01
C PRO A 162 -9.33 3.27 0.81
N ARG A 163 -8.08 3.69 1.04
CA ARG A 163 -7.09 3.92 -0.03
C ARG A 163 -6.63 2.62 -0.69
N ASN A 164 -6.82 1.47 -0.04
CA ASN A 164 -6.46 0.15 -0.56
C ASN A 164 -7.66 -0.66 -1.02
N LEU A 165 -8.88 -0.13 -0.93
CA LEU A 165 -10.11 -0.88 -1.19
C LEU A 165 -10.94 -0.24 -2.30
N TRP A 166 -11.50 -1.08 -3.16
CA TRP A 166 -12.35 -0.64 -4.27
C TRP A 166 -13.36 -1.72 -4.64
N VAL A 167 -14.45 -1.33 -5.28
CA VAL A 167 -15.43 -2.25 -5.85
C VAL A 167 -14.92 -2.74 -7.20
N GLU A 168 -14.30 -3.90 -7.23
CA GLU A 168 -13.79 -4.52 -8.45
C GLU A 168 -14.95 -5.15 -9.24
N PRO A 169 -15.21 -4.71 -10.49
CA PRO A 169 -16.15 -5.39 -11.38
C PRO A 169 -15.67 -6.79 -11.74
N ALA A 170 -16.60 -7.65 -12.14
CA ALA A 170 -16.28 -8.95 -12.71
C ALA A 170 -15.44 -8.83 -14.01
N ASP A 171 -14.61 -9.84 -14.31
CA ASP A 171 -13.78 -9.87 -15.51
C ASP A 171 -14.64 -9.76 -16.81
N PRO A 172 -14.10 -9.26 -17.94
CA PRO A 172 -14.85 -8.98 -19.17
C PRO A 172 -15.67 -10.14 -19.78
N ASP A 173 -15.35 -11.40 -19.49
CA ASP A 173 -16.08 -12.59 -19.98
C ASP A 173 -17.09 -13.17 -18.96
N HIS A 174 -17.40 -12.40 -17.90
CA HIS A 174 -18.27 -12.86 -16.83
C HIS A 174 -19.71 -13.12 -17.27
N LYS A 175 -20.33 -14.15 -16.69
CA LYS A 175 -21.77 -14.43 -16.83
C LYS A 175 -22.50 -13.89 -15.61
N ASN A 176 -23.39 -12.93 -15.83
CA ASN A 176 -24.18 -12.33 -14.76
C ASN A 176 -24.83 -13.38 -13.85
N GLY A 177 -24.63 -13.24 -12.53
CA GLY A 177 -25.19 -14.11 -11.51
C GLY A 177 -24.43 -15.41 -11.26
N THR A 178 -23.27 -15.63 -11.87
CA THR A 178 -22.43 -16.80 -11.57
C THR A 178 -21.41 -16.55 -10.45
N GLY A 179 -21.53 -15.45 -9.71
CA GLY A 179 -20.61 -15.08 -8.63
C GLY A 179 -19.46 -14.23 -9.15
N VAL A 180 -18.34 -14.22 -8.44
CA VAL A 180 -17.15 -13.47 -8.86
C VAL A 180 -16.25 -14.34 -9.75
N ASN A 181 -15.73 -13.76 -10.83
CA ASN A 181 -14.49 -14.17 -11.47
C ASN A 181 -13.48 -13.02 -11.41
N ASN A 182 -12.31 -13.27 -10.82
CA ASN A 182 -11.27 -12.27 -10.66
C ASN A 182 -9.92 -12.83 -11.15
N LYS A 183 -9.46 -12.39 -12.33
CA LYS A 183 -8.15 -12.78 -12.88
C LYS A 183 -6.96 -12.18 -12.12
N LYS A 184 -7.19 -11.20 -11.26
CA LYS A 184 -6.16 -10.64 -10.38
C LYS A 184 -5.70 -11.64 -9.32
N ASP A 185 -6.60 -12.46 -8.77
CA ASP A 185 -6.28 -13.45 -7.73
C ASP A 185 -5.06 -14.34 -8.06
N PRO A 186 -4.99 -15.00 -9.24
CA PRO A 186 -3.80 -15.75 -9.65
C PRO A 186 -2.52 -14.91 -9.73
N VAL A 187 -2.61 -13.62 -10.10
CA VAL A 187 -1.46 -12.70 -10.10
C VAL A 187 -0.99 -12.45 -8.67
N GLU A 188 -1.90 -12.17 -7.75
CA GLU A 188 -1.59 -11.95 -6.33
C GLU A 188 -0.90 -13.18 -5.72
N THR A 189 -1.42 -14.38 -5.98
CA THR A 189 -0.83 -15.64 -5.49
C THR A 189 0.55 -15.90 -6.09
N LYS A 190 0.78 -15.60 -7.37
CA LYS A 190 2.11 -15.73 -7.99
C LYS A 190 3.10 -14.74 -7.39
N LEU A 191 2.71 -13.49 -7.17
CA LEU A 191 3.53 -12.49 -6.51
C LEU A 191 3.87 -12.90 -5.07
N HIS A 192 2.88 -13.35 -4.30
CA HIS A 192 3.07 -13.87 -2.94
C HIS A 192 4.07 -15.03 -2.91
N THR A 193 3.90 -15.99 -3.83
CA THR A 193 4.81 -17.14 -3.95
C THR A 193 6.24 -16.68 -4.25
N ALA A 194 6.41 -15.71 -5.15
CA ALA A 194 7.73 -15.17 -5.49
C ALA A 194 8.36 -14.41 -4.30
N VAL A 195 7.58 -13.65 -3.53
CA VAL A 195 8.03 -12.98 -2.30
C VAL A 195 8.46 -14.00 -1.24
N CYS A 196 7.63 -15.02 -0.98
CA CYS A 196 7.93 -16.04 0.02
C CYS A 196 9.07 -17.00 -0.37
N ALA A 197 9.42 -17.04 -1.65
CA ALA A 197 10.58 -17.75 -2.17
C ALA A 197 11.83 -16.85 -2.31
N ASP A 198 11.79 -15.62 -1.78
CA ASP A 198 12.85 -14.61 -1.87
C ASP A 198 13.30 -14.29 -3.32
N LYS A 199 12.45 -14.57 -4.33
CA LYS A 199 12.73 -14.28 -5.75
C LYS A 199 12.59 -12.79 -6.06
N VAL A 200 11.69 -12.11 -5.34
CA VAL A 200 11.47 -10.66 -5.41
C VAL A 200 11.27 -10.10 -4.01
N THR A 201 11.58 -8.82 -3.79
CA THR A 201 11.28 -8.17 -2.51
C THR A 201 9.80 -7.86 -2.39
N LEU A 202 9.29 -7.82 -1.16
CA LEU A 202 7.92 -7.39 -0.84
C LEU A 202 7.61 -6.02 -1.47
N ALA A 203 8.53 -5.06 -1.33
CA ALA A 203 8.36 -3.72 -1.88
C ALA A 203 8.35 -3.71 -3.42
N ALA A 204 9.04 -4.62 -4.10
CA ALA A 204 8.97 -4.74 -5.56
C ALA A 204 7.58 -5.29 -5.99
N ALA A 205 7.10 -6.34 -5.33
CA ALA A 205 5.76 -6.88 -5.59
C ALA A 205 4.64 -5.86 -5.33
N GLN A 206 4.69 -5.14 -4.21
CA GLN A 206 3.74 -4.08 -3.87
C GLN A 206 3.73 -2.95 -4.90
N ARG A 207 4.91 -2.51 -5.36
CA ARG A 207 5.01 -1.47 -6.40
C ARG A 207 4.49 -1.94 -7.76
N ALA A 208 4.75 -3.19 -8.12
CA ALA A 208 4.26 -3.74 -9.38
C ALA A 208 2.74 -3.81 -9.39
N ILE A 209 2.12 -4.39 -8.35
CA ILE A 209 0.66 -4.59 -8.31
C ILE A 209 -0.13 -3.29 -8.17
N VAL A 210 0.35 -2.33 -7.35
CA VAL A 210 -0.33 -1.04 -7.15
C VAL A 210 -0.30 -0.15 -8.40
N THR A 211 0.65 -0.40 -9.31
CA THR A 211 0.78 0.37 -10.56
C THR A 211 -0.19 -0.17 -11.60
N ASP A 212 -0.13 -1.47 -11.83
CA ASP A 212 -0.96 -2.18 -12.79
C ASP A 212 -0.83 -3.69 -12.53
N TRP A 213 -1.88 -4.28 -11.96
CA TRP A 213 -1.88 -5.70 -11.64
C TRP A 213 -1.80 -6.58 -12.91
N THR A 214 -2.26 -6.10 -14.07
CA THR A 214 -2.26 -6.87 -15.33
C THR A 214 -0.85 -7.07 -15.89
N THR A 215 0.10 -6.20 -15.52
CA THR A 215 1.50 -6.25 -15.97
C THR A 215 2.49 -6.54 -14.83
N ALA A 216 2.01 -6.75 -13.61
CA ALA A 216 2.85 -6.91 -12.42
C ALA A 216 3.83 -8.09 -12.53
N LEU A 217 3.39 -9.23 -13.09
CA LEU A 217 4.25 -10.41 -13.27
C LEU A 217 5.35 -10.15 -14.29
N SER A 218 5.01 -9.59 -15.46
CA SER A 218 5.98 -9.29 -16.51
C SER A 218 6.99 -8.23 -16.06
N THR A 219 6.55 -7.23 -15.30
CA THR A 219 7.41 -6.19 -14.72
C THR A 219 8.49 -6.77 -13.81
N LEU A 220 8.22 -7.91 -13.18
CA LEU A 220 9.13 -8.59 -12.27
C LEU A 220 9.80 -9.84 -12.89
N ASN A 221 9.62 -10.07 -14.19
CA ASN A 221 10.11 -11.27 -14.89
C ASN A 221 9.62 -12.59 -14.26
N LEU A 222 8.34 -12.64 -13.87
CA LEU A 222 7.66 -13.80 -13.25
C LEU A 222 6.62 -14.46 -14.16
N SER A 223 6.60 -14.09 -15.45
CA SER A 223 5.68 -14.61 -16.47
C SER A 223 6.07 -15.99 -16.97
#